data_AF-A0A836VUQ0-F1
#
_entry.id   AF-A0A836VUQ0-F1
#
_cell.length_a   1.000
_cell.length_b   1.000
_cell.length_c   1.000
_cell.angle_alpha   90.00
_cell.angle_beta   90.00
_cell.angle_gamma   90.00
#
_symmetry.space_group_name_H-M   'P 1'
#
loop_
_entity.id
_entity.type
_entity.pdbx_description
1 polymer ?
#
loop_
_entity_poly.entity_id
_entity_poly.type
_entity_poly.pdbx_seq_one_letter_code
_entity_poly.pdbx_strand_id
1 'polypeptide(L)'
;MPRPAFRIPAPPGYSITSTWGDPRPYGQHEGIDYAGGKAGDPAYASAFGRVVKVAYDARGYGGHVVVEHPGGWKTLYAHLERP
;
A
#
# COMPACT_ATOMS: atom_id res chain seq x y z
N MET A 1 -7.09 -21.29 -0.88
CA MET A 1 -6.61 -20.86 -2.21
C MET A 1 -5.15 -20.48 -2.10
N PRO A 2 -4.34 -20.62 -3.18
CA PRO A 2 -2.93 -20.22 -3.15
C PRO A 2 -2.79 -18.71 -2.95
N ARG A 3 -1.66 -18.29 -2.38
CA ARG A 3 -1.30 -16.86 -2.24
C ARG A 3 -1.28 -16.21 -3.64
N PRO A 4 -1.96 -15.07 -3.83
CA PRO A 4 -1.87 -14.32 -5.08
C PRO A 4 -0.42 -13.95 -5.43
N ALA A 5 -0.12 -13.92 -6.72
CA ALA A 5 1.16 -13.42 -7.23
C ALA A 5 1.20 -11.89 -7.12
N PHE A 6 1.55 -11.38 -5.94
CA PHE A 6 1.69 -9.95 -5.69
C PHE A 6 2.84 -9.33 -6.49
N ARG A 7 2.59 -8.16 -7.05
CA ARG A 7 3.54 -7.33 -7.81
C ARG A 7 3.81 -6.02 -7.08
N ILE A 8 4.87 -5.34 -7.49
CA ILE A 8 5.24 -4.01 -7.00
C ILE A 8 4.09 -3.03 -7.29
N PRO A 9 3.53 -2.34 -6.27
CA PRO A 9 2.38 -1.46 -6.42
C PRO A 9 2.74 -0.02 -6.81
N ALA A 10 3.98 0.22 -7.20
CA ALA A 10 4.52 1.53 -7.52
C ALA A 10 4.95 1.60 -9.00
N PRO A 11 4.97 2.81 -9.61
CA PRO A 11 5.53 3.00 -10.94
C PRO A 11 6.99 2.56 -11.04
N PRO A 12 7.47 2.19 -12.26
CA PRO A 12 8.89 1.94 -12.49
C PRO A 12 9.75 3.13 -12.05
N GLY A 13 10.91 2.84 -11.47
CA GLY A 13 11.86 3.87 -11.00
C GLY A 13 11.66 4.30 -9.54
N TYR A 14 10.58 3.87 -8.87
CA TYR A 14 10.45 4.03 -7.43
C TYR A 14 11.41 3.08 -6.70
N SER A 15 12.03 3.58 -5.64
CA SER A 15 12.94 2.83 -4.76
C SER A 15 12.28 2.55 -3.42
N ILE A 16 12.62 1.41 -2.81
CA ILE A 16 12.21 1.11 -1.43
C ILE A 16 13.05 1.95 -0.48
N THR A 17 12.41 2.75 0.37
CA THR A 17 13.08 3.60 1.36
C THR A 17 12.89 3.11 2.80
N SER A 18 11.86 2.30 3.05
CA SER A 18 11.63 1.63 4.32
C SER A 18 10.97 0.28 4.11
N THR A 19 11.34 -0.71 4.92
CA THR A 19 10.87 -2.09 4.86
C THR A 19 10.01 -2.47 6.04
N TRP A 20 9.37 -3.64 5.93
CA TRP A 20 8.64 -4.26 7.03
C TRP A 20 9.56 -4.48 8.22
N GLY A 21 9.11 -4.11 9.41
CA GLY A 21 9.85 -4.30 10.66
C GLY A 21 10.79 -3.16 11.02
N ASP A 22 10.96 -2.15 10.15
CA ASP A 22 11.77 -0.97 10.46
C ASP A 22 11.26 -0.30 11.76
N PRO A 23 12.16 0.10 12.67
CA PRO A 23 11.76 0.68 13.94
C PRO A 23 11.10 2.06 13.77
N ARG A 24 9.97 2.28 14.44
CA ARG A 24 9.25 3.56 14.50
C ARG A 24 9.03 3.95 15.98
N PRO A 25 8.83 5.25 16.30
CA PRO A 25 8.59 5.69 17.68
C PRO A 25 7.41 5.00 18.40
N TYR A 26 6.45 4.48 17.64
CA TYR A 26 5.22 3.87 18.15
C TYR A 26 5.07 2.38 17.82
N GLY A 27 6.14 1.71 17.36
CA GLY A 27 6.10 0.29 17.02
C GLY A 27 7.01 -0.06 15.84
N GLN A 28 6.66 -1.11 15.12
CA GLN A 28 7.35 -1.52 13.90
C GLN A 28 6.59 -1.02 12.68
N HIS A 29 7.30 -0.80 11.58
CA HIS A 29 6.69 -0.47 10.31
C HIS A 29 5.98 -1.69 9.71
N GLU A 30 4.66 -1.60 9.54
CA GLU A 30 3.82 -2.69 9.00
C GLU A 30 3.62 -2.59 7.48
N GLY A 31 4.62 -2.05 6.77
CA GLY A 31 4.51 -1.74 5.34
C GLY A 31 5.85 -1.66 4.62
N ILE A 32 5.79 -1.25 3.36
CA ILE A 32 6.97 -0.94 2.53
C ILE A 32 6.73 0.44 1.92
N ASP A 33 7.67 1.36 2.12
CA ASP A 33 7.60 2.70 1.58
C ASP A 33 8.33 2.75 0.23
N TYR A 34 7.63 3.21 -0.81
CA TYR A 34 8.18 3.44 -2.14
C TYR A 34 8.30 4.96 -2.39
N ALA A 35 9.51 5.43 -2.68
CA ALA A 35 9.76 6.85 -3.00
C ALA A 35 10.41 6.99 -4.38
N GLY A 36 10.16 8.13 -5.04
CA GLY A 36 10.75 8.41 -6.37
C GLY A 36 9.87 9.25 -7.29
N GLY A 37 8.62 9.52 -6.93
CA GLY A 37 7.72 10.40 -7.69
C GLY A 37 7.15 11.55 -6.88
N LYS A 38 6.00 12.07 -7.33
CA LYS A 38 5.30 13.23 -6.77
C LYS A 38 3.92 12.85 -6.25
N ALA A 39 3.32 13.72 -5.42
CA ALA A 39 1.92 13.58 -5.04
C ALA A 39 1.03 13.44 -6.28
N GLY A 40 0.08 12.52 -6.23
CA GLY A 40 -0.85 12.23 -7.32
C GLY A 40 -0.36 11.23 -8.36
N ASP A 41 0.90 10.79 -8.29
CA ASP A 41 1.36 9.67 -9.11
C ASP A 41 0.58 8.38 -8.74
N PRO A 42 0.29 7.51 -9.73
CA PRO A 42 -0.61 6.39 -9.52
C PRO A 42 0.02 5.29 -8.64
N ALA A 43 -0.80 4.70 -7.78
CA ALA A 43 -0.52 3.40 -7.17
C ALA A 43 -1.27 2.31 -7.93
N TYR A 44 -0.64 1.15 -8.11
CA TYR A 44 -1.23 0.00 -8.79
C TYR A 44 -1.61 -1.09 -7.79
N ALA A 45 -2.72 -1.78 -8.03
CA ALA A 45 -3.07 -2.94 -7.25
C ALA A 45 -2.01 -4.05 -7.43
N SER A 46 -1.43 -4.55 -6.34
CA SER A 46 -0.43 -5.62 -6.36
C SER A 46 -0.96 -6.92 -6.96
N ALA A 47 -2.26 -7.17 -6.90
CA ALA A 47 -2.92 -8.31 -7.51
C ALA A 47 -4.39 -7.97 -7.82
N PHE A 48 -5.04 -8.81 -8.65
CA PHE A 48 -6.47 -8.67 -8.89
C PHE A 48 -7.26 -8.86 -7.59
N GLY A 49 -8.37 -8.14 -7.45
CA GLY A 49 -9.19 -8.18 -6.25
C GLY A 49 -10.34 -7.20 -6.30
N ARG A 50 -11.06 -7.10 -5.19
CA ARG A 50 -12.18 -6.19 -5.01
C ARG A 50 -11.77 -5.08 -4.05
N VAL A 51 -12.03 -3.83 -4.41
CA VAL A 51 -11.90 -2.72 -3.46
C VAL A 51 -12.94 -2.92 -2.35
N VAL A 52 -12.48 -2.98 -1.10
CA VAL A 52 -13.34 -3.20 0.08
C VAL A 52 -13.39 -2.01 1.01
N LYS A 53 -12.45 -1.06 0.85
CA LYS A 53 -12.43 0.18 1.60
C LYS A 53 -11.78 1.29 0.78
N VAL A 54 -12.39 2.47 0.81
CA VAL A 54 -11.83 3.74 0.39
C VAL A 54 -12.10 4.71 1.53
N ALA A 55 -11.07 5.27 2.14
CA ALA A 55 -11.23 6.08 3.34
C ALA A 55 -10.08 7.07 3.53
N TYR A 56 -10.26 7.97 4.49
CA TYR A 56 -9.24 8.90 4.95
C TYR A 56 -9.03 8.73 6.46
N ASP A 57 -7.78 8.61 6.88
CA ASP A 57 -7.37 8.60 8.29
C ASP A 57 -6.35 9.71 8.58
N ALA A 58 -6.79 10.74 9.30
CA ALA A 58 -5.96 11.90 9.64
C ALA A 58 -4.80 11.59 10.59
N ARG A 59 -4.81 10.44 11.29
CA ARG A 59 -3.81 10.07 12.31
C ARG A 59 -2.85 8.98 11.86
N GLY A 60 -3.04 8.47 10.65
CA GLY A 60 -2.30 7.30 10.15
C GLY A 60 -2.14 7.37 8.65
N TYR A 61 -2.85 6.50 7.95
CA TYR A 61 -2.63 6.23 6.52
C TYR A 61 -3.01 7.38 5.56
N GLY A 62 -3.65 8.45 6.02
CA GLY A 62 -4.20 9.46 5.13
C GLY A 62 -5.27 8.86 4.21
N GLY A 63 -5.34 9.36 2.96
CA GLY A 63 -6.15 8.73 1.92
C GLY A 63 -5.64 7.33 1.62
N HIS A 64 -6.50 6.32 1.76
CA HIS A 64 -6.10 4.94 1.58
C HIS A 64 -7.21 4.07 0.98
N VAL A 65 -6.75 3.02 0.29
CA VAL A 65 -7.60 2.00 -0.33
C VAL A 65 -7.18 0.62 0.19
N VAL A 66 -8.17 -0.24 0.48
CA VAL A 66 -7.94 -1.65 0.80
C VAL A 66 -8.55 -2.51 -0.30
N VAL A 67 -7.76 -3.44 -0.82
CA VAL A 67 -8.18 -4.42 -1.82
C VAL A 67 -8.15 -5.81 -1.21
N GLU A 68 -9.26 -6.54 -1.30
CA GLU A 68 -9.39 -7.94 -0.92
C GLU A 68 -9.14 -8.84 -2.12
N HIS A 69 -8.29 -9.85 -1.92
CA HIS A 69 -7.86 -10.81 -2.91
C HIS A 69 -8.35 -12.22 -2.54
N PRO A 70 -8.34 -13.18 -3.48
CA PRO A 70 -8.71 -14.56 -3.18
C PRO A 70 -7.93 -15.15 -2.01
N GLY A 71 -8.59 -15.99 -1.22
CA GLY A 71 -7.97 -16.61 -0.04
C GLY A 71 -7.86 -15.71 1.19
N GLY A 72 -8.59 -14.58 1.22
CA GLY A 72 -8.67 -13.70 2.39
C GLY A 72 -7.50 -12.72 2.53
N TRP A 73 -6.59 -12.70 1.55
CA TRP A 73 -5.49 -11.76 1.52
C TRP A 73 -5.97 -10.33 1.27
N LYS A 74 -5.30 -9.36 1.87
CA LYS A 74 -5.60 -7.94 1.69
C LYS A 74 -4.33 -7.15 1.43
N THR A 75 -4.43 -6.13 0.60
CA THR A 75 -3.41 -5.10 0.42
C THR A 75 -3.99 -3.75 0.78
N LEU A 76 -3.17 -2.88 1.36
CA LEU A 76 -3.52 -1.51 1.72
C LEU A 76 -2.55 -0.57 1.00
N TYR A 77 -3.10 0.46 0.38
CA TYR A 77 -2.34 1.52 -0.30
C TYR A 77 -2.60 2.81 0.46
N ALA A 78 -1.57 3.35 1.12
CA ALA A 78 -1.66 4.50 2.00
C ALA A 78 -1.08 5.77 1.35
N HIS A 79 -1.34 6.90 2.00
CA HIS A 79 -0.80 8.22 1.66
C HIS A 79 -1.14 8.66 0.22
N LEU A 80 -2.28 8.20 -0.29
CA LEU A 80 -2.80 8.60 -1.59
C LEU A 80 -3.33 10.03 -1.52
N GLU A 81 -2.97 10.85 -2.50
CA GLU A 81 -3.55 12.19 -2.66
C GLU A 81 -5.07 12.09 -2.96
N ARG A 82 -5.46 11.08 -3.74
CA ARG A 82 -6.84 10.79 -4.12
C ARG A 82 -7.11 9.27 -4.06
N PRO A 83 -7.77 8.78 -3.00
CA PRO A 83 -8.11 7.36 -2.84
C PRO A 83 -9.38 6.96 -3.61
#